data_AF-A0A526XRL1-F1
#
_entry.id   AF-A0A526XRL1-F1
#
_cell.length_a   1.000
_cell.length_b   1.000
_cell.length_c   1.000
_cell.angle_alpha   90.00
_cell.angle_beta   90.00
_cell.angle_gamma   90.00
#
_symmetry.space_group_name_H-M   'P 1'
#
loop_
_entity.id
_entity.type
_entity.pdbx_description
1 polymer ?
#
loop_
_entity_poly.entity_id
_entity_poly.type
_entity_poly.pdbx_seq_one_letter_code
_entity_poly.pdbx_strand_id
1 'polypeptide(L)' 'MVDEEARAALAAIPALAGYEGPLERLGGLTNLVFRAGDACLRIPGKGTQEYINRANEAVAAR' A
#
# COMPACT_ATOMS: atom_id res chain seq x y z
N MET A 1 10.93 7.03 -7.41
CA MET A 1 10.44 5.80 -8.06
C MET A 1 9.42 5.04 -7.19
N VAL A 2 9.82 4.32 -6.14
CA VAL A 2 8.85 3.59 -5.27
C VAL A 2 7.98 4.52 -4.42
N ASP A 3 8.55 5.63 -3.93
CA ASP A 3 7.80 6.60 -3.12
C ASP A 3 6.79 7.40 -3.95
N GLU A 4 7.04 7.57 -5.25
CA GLU A 4 6.12 8.23 -6.19
C GLU A 4 4.93 7.33 -6.51
N GLU A 5 5.16 6.03 -6.70
CA GLU A 5 4.09 5.03 -6.85
C GLU A 5 3.24 4.95 -5.58
N ALA A 6 3.88 4.98 -4.40
CA ALA A 6 3.18 5.03 -3.12
C ALA A 6 2.32 6.29 -2.98
N ARG A 7 2.84 7.45 -3.38
CA ARG A 7 2.11 8.72 -3.33
C ARG A 7 0.95 8.76 -4.32
N ALA A 8 1.13 8.22 -5.53
CA ALA A 8 0.06 8.11 -6.52
C ALA A 8 -1.07 7.16 -6.05
N ALA A 9 -0.72 6.01 -5.47
CA ALA A 9 -1.69 5.07 -4.92
C ALA A 9 -2.46 5.68 -3.73
N LEU A 10 -1.78 6.44 -2.86
CA LEU A 10 -2.42 7.16 -1.77
C LEU A 10 -3.40 8.24 -2.27
N ALA A 11 -3.00 8.99 -3.31
CA ALA A 11 -3.83 10.03 -3.92
C ALA A 11 -5.14 9.50 -4.52
N ALA A 12 -5.16 8.23 -4.94
CA ALA A 12 -6.36 7.58 -5.46
C ALA A 12 -7.38 7.20 -4.37
N ILE A 13 -7.02 7.28 -3.07
CA ILE A 13 -7.90 7.01 -1.93
C ILE A 13 -8.51 8.34 -1.46
N PRO A 14 -9.81 8.60 -1.66
CA PRO A 14 -10.39 9.92 -1.37
C PRO A 14 -10.16 10.43 0.06
N ALA A 15 -10.17 9.52 1.05
CA ALA A 15 -9.94 9.86 2.44
C ALA A 15 -8.48 10.24 2.78
N LEU A 16 -7.52 9.91 1.91
CA LEU A 16 -6.09 10.14 2.11
C LEU A 16 -5.45 10.99 1.01
N ALA A 17 -6.24 11.48 0.04
CA ALA A 17 -5.71 12.19 -1.13
C ALA A 17 -4.96 13.49 -0.82
N GLY A 18 -5.28 14.13 0.31
CA GLY A 18 -4.60 15.33 0.81
C GLY A 18 -3.47 15.06 1.80
N TYR A 19 -3.07 13.80 2.00
CA TYR A 19 -1.99 13.48 2.93
C TYR A 19 -0.62 13.83 2.32
N GLU A 20 0.03 14.84 2.90
CA GLU A 20 1.36 15.30 2.47
C GLU A 20 2.49 14.87 3.42
N GLY A 21 2.15 14.19 4.52
CA GLY A 21 3.11 13.72 5.50
C GLY A 21 4.08 12.66 4.98
N PRO A 22 5.02 12.21 5.83
CA PRO A 22 6.01 11.22 5.45
C PRO A 22 5.34 9.88 5.11
N LEU A 23 5.90 9.17 4.13
CA LEU A 23 5.59 7.78 3.85
C LEU A 23 6.77 6.92 4.30
N GLU A 24 6.58 6.20 5.40
CA GLU A 24 7.63 5.33 5.93
C GLU A 24 7.51 3.95 5.29
N ARG A 25 8.56 3.51 4.58
CA ARG A 25 8.59 2.18 3.99
C ARG A 25 8.75 1.13 5.08
N LEU A 26 7.76 0.25 5.20
CA LEU A 26 7.78 -0.88 6.10
C LEU A 26 8.25 -2.15 5.39
N GLY A 27 8.58 -3.16 6.20
CA GLY A 27 8.83 -4.51 5.71
C GLY A 27 7.61 -5.08 5.00
N GLY A 28 7.84 -5.91 3.99
CA GLY A 28 6.80 -6.58 3.24
C GLY A 28 7.42 -7.46 2.17
N LEU A 29 7.18 -8.78 2.28
CA LEU A 29 7.80 -9.76 1.40
C LEU A 29 7.13 -9.79 0.02
N THR A 30 5.80 -9.71 -0.02
CA THR A 30 4.97 -9.80 -1.22
C THR A 30 4.22 -8.52 -1.56
N ASN A 31 4.16 -7.59 -0.61
CA ASN A 31 3.52 -6.29 -0.73
C ASN A 31 4.54 -5.19 -0.42
N LEU A 32 4.45 -4.07 -1.13
CA LEU A 32 5.09 -2.83 -0.72
C LEU A 32 4.18 -2.18 0.33
N VAL A 33 4.66 -2.10 1.56
CA VAL A 33 3.87 -1.59 2.69
C VAL A 33 4.44 -0.25 3.15
N PHE A 34 3.58 0.74 3.33
CA PHE A 34 3.96 2.07 3.80
C PHE A 34 3.06 2.51 4.95
N ARG A 35 3.63 3.24 5.92
CA ARG A 35 2.85 3.99 6.90
C ARG A 35 2.63 5.42 6.41
N ALA A 36 1.37 5.88 6.46
CA ALA A 36 0.92 7.23 6.15
C ALA A 36 0.09 7.76 7.34
N GLY A 37 0.74 8.45 8.28
CA GLY A 37 0.12 8.83 9.55
C GLY A 37 -0.35 7.58 10.31
N ASP A 38 -1.64 7.52 10.60
CA ASP A 38 -2.28 6.39 11.29
C ASP A 38 -2.75 5.27 10.35
N ALA A 39 -2.57 5.44 9.03
CA ALA A 39 -2.96 4.45 8.03
C ALA A 39 -1.76 3.64 7.51
N CYS A 40 -2.03 2.40 7.10
CA CYS A 40 -1.08 1.56 6.39
C CYS A 40 -1.53 1.38 4.93
N LEU A 41 -0.72 1.86 3.98
CA LEU A 41 -0.91 1.63 2.56
C LEU A 41 -0.22 0.32 2.16
N ARG A 42 -0.97 -0.62 1.57
CA ARG A 42 -0.44 -1.89 1.06
C ARG A 42 -0.61 -1.92 -0.46
N ILE A 43 0.50 -1.89 -1.18
CA ILE A 43 0.53 -1.99 -2.64
C ILE A 43 1.00 -3.39 -3.01
N PRO A 44 0.25 -4.14 -3.84
CA PRO A 44 0.68 -5.43 -4.34
C PRO A 44 2.06 -5.37 -5.01
N GLY A 45 2.96 -6.27 -4.62
CA GLY A 45 4.25 -6.42 -5.30
C GLY A 45 4.07 -6.86 -6.76
N LYS A 46 4.93 -6.35 -7.65
CA LYS A 46 4.94 -6.75 -9.06
C LYS A 46 5.15 -8.27 -9.17
N GLY A 47 4.27 -8.97 -9.90
CA GLY A 47 4.34 -10.43 -10.11
C GLY A 47 3.65 -11.29 -9.02
N THR A 48 3.07 -10.69 -7.97
CA THR A 48 2.30 -11.44 -6.96
C THR A 48 0.80 -11.49 -7.26
N GLN A 49 0.36 -10.73 -8.27
CA GLN A 49 -1.03 -10.66 -8.73
C GLN A 49 -1.54 -11.97 -9.33
N GLU A 50 -0.67 -12.79 -9.90
CA GLU A 50 -1.03 -14.04 -10.57
C GLU A 50 -1.18 -15.23 -9.60
N TYR A 51 -0.66 -15.13 -8.38
CA TYR A 51 -0.57 -16.26 -7.43
C TYR A 51 -1.24 -16.00 -6.07
N ILE A 52 -1.60 -14.75 -5.75
CA ILE A 52 -2.25 -14.40 -4.48
C ILE A 52 -3.75 -14.14 -4.70
N ASN A 53 -4.59 -14.94 -4.04
CA ASN A 53 -6.03 -14.71 -4.00
C ASN A 53 -6.34 -13.46 -3.17
N ARG A 54 -6.84 -12.41 -3.84
CA ARG A 54 -7.15 -11.11 -3.24
C ARG A 54 -8.31 -11.15 -2.23
N ALA A 55 -9.22 -12.12 -2.35
CA ALA A 55 -10.27 -12.33 -1.36
C ALA A 55 -9.68 -12.79 -0.01
N ASN A 56 -8.61 -13.57 -0.04
CA ASN A 56 -7.94 -14.03 1.18
C ASN A 56 -7.09 -12.92 1.82
N GLU A 57 -6.51 -12.01 1.03
CA GLU A 57 -5.78 -10.86 1.57
C GLU A 57 -6.67 -9.91 2.37
N ALA A 58 -7.92 -9.70 1.95
CA ALA A 58 -8.87 -8.87 2.70
C ALA A 58 -9.15 -9.41 4.10
N VAL A 59 -9.06 -10.74 4.29
CA VAL A 59 -9.18 -11.38 5.61
C VAL A 59 -7.92 -11.12 6.46
N ALA A 60 -6.73 -11.21 5.87
CA ALA A 60 -5.45 -10.94 6.54
C ALA A 60 -5.17 -9.45 6.79
N ALA A 61 -6.01 -8.56 6.27
CA ALA A 61 -5.94 -7.12 6.49
C ALA A 61 -6.88 -6.62 7.61
N ARG A 62 -7.70 -7.50 8.20
CA ARG A 62 -8.43 -7.23 9.45
C ARG A 62 -7.52 -7.44 10.66
#